data_AF-A0A813D9P0-F1
#
_entry.id   AF-A0A813D9P0-F1
#
_cell.length_a   1.000
_cell.length_b   1.000
_cell.length_c   1.000
_cell.angle_alpha   90.00
_cell.angle_beta   90.00
_cell.angle_gamma   90.00
#
_symmetry.space_group_name_H-M   'P 1'
#
loop_
_entity.id
_entity.type
_entity.pdbx_description
1 polymer ?
#
loop_
_entity_poly.entity_id
_entity_poly.type
_entity_poly.pdbx_seq_one_letter_code
_entity_poly.pdbx_strand_id
1 'polypeptide(L)'
;AKLWRKQFHEHGLEPVLVPRMAAGLKDPADLMLALDAAEECLLPGRAATVAIASEDVDFAIVLRRVQSWGRAACAVVPDHGRLT
;
A
#
# COMPACT_ATOMS: atom_id res chain seq x y z
N ALA A 1 1.45 -14.72 -20.17
CA ALA A 1 1.34 -14.02 -18.88
C ALA A 1 0.36 -12.85 -19.04
N LYS A 2 -0.41 -12.49 -17.99
CA LYS A 2 -1.35 -11.35 -18.07
C LYS A 2 -0.56 -10.06 -18.39
N LEU A 3 -1.04 -9.24 -19.34
CA LEU A 3 -0.35 -8.03 -19.86
C LEU A 3 0.14 -7.09 -18.74
N TRP A 4 -0.66 -6.92 -17.68
CA TRP A 4 -0.33 -6.05 -16.54
C TRP A 4 0.93 -6.49 -15.78
N ARG A 5 1.23 -7.79 -15.68
CA ARG A 5 2.44 -8.26 -14.96
C ARG A 5 3.71 -7.80 -15.65
N LYS A 6 3.71 -7.83 -16.99
CA LYS A 6 4.83 -7.38 -17.80
C LYS A 6 5.06 -5.89 -17.62
N GLN A 7 3.99 -5.10 -17.67
CA GLN A 7 4.03 -3.66 -17.45
C GLN A 7 4.53 -3.31 -16.05
N PHE A 8 4.09 -4.02 -15.01
CA PHE A 8 4.54 -3.78 -13.63
C PHE A 8 6.04 -4.03 -13.49
N HIS A 9 6.54 -5.16 -13.99
CA HIS A 9 7.98 -5.43 -13.98
C HIS A 9 8.80 -4.44 -14.80
N GLU A 10 8.31 -3.97 -15.95
CA GLU A 10 8.98 -2.94 -16.75
C GLU A 10 9.14 -1.61 -15.97
N HIS A 11 8.29 -1.35 -14.99
CA HIS A 11 8.36 -0.19 -14.10
C HIS A 11 9.01 -0.50 -12.73
N GLY A 12 9.62 -1.67 -12.55
CA GLY A 12 10.24 -2.05 -11.28
C GLY A 12 9.23 -2.32 -10.15
N LEU A 13 7.97 -2.58 -10.50
CA LEU A 13 6.93 -2.95 -9.54
C LEU A 13 6.91 -4.47 -9.36
N GLU A 14 6.93 -4.89 -8.10
CA GLU A 14 6.81 -6.30 -7.70
C GLU A 14 5.35 -6.60 -7.33
N PRO A 15 4.61 -7.39 -8.13
CA PRO A 15 3.23 -7.69 -7.81
C PRO A 15 3.13 -8.76 -6.72
N VAL A 16 2.47 -8.42 -5.60
CA VAL A 16 2.10 -9.38 -4.57
C VAL A 16 0.75 -10.02 -4.90
N LEU A 17 0.70 -11.35 -4.96
CA LEU A 17 -0.54 -12.09 -5.19
C LEU A 17 -1.21 -12.42 -3.87
N VAL A 18 -2.24 -11.67 -3.54
CA VAL A 18 -3.03 -11.91 -2.33
C VAL A 18 -4.15 -12.92 -2.63
N PRO A 19 -4.24 -14.04 -1.88
CA PRO A 19 -5.34 -14.99 -2.04
C PRO A 19 -6.67 -14.33 -1.71
N ARG A 20 -7.65 -14.51 -2.60
CA ARG A 20 -9.02 -14.07 -2.32
C ARG A 20 -9.64 -15.03 -1.30
N MET A 21 -10.00 -14.53 -0.12
CA MET A 21 -10.71 -15.34 0.85
C MET A 21 -12.17 -15.55 0.40
N ALA A 22 -12.68 -16.78 0.60
CA ALA A 22 -14.07 -17.13 0.29
C ALA A 22 -15.07 -16.60 1.34
N ALA A 23 -14.60 -16.27 2.55
CA ALA A 23 -15.37 -15.75 3.67
C ALA A 23 -14.46 -14.95 4.62
N GLY A 24 -14.98 -13.93 5.30
CA GLY A 24 -14.22 -13.08 6.23
C GLY A 24 -14.75 -11.65 6.27
N LEU A 25 -14.45 -10.92 7.36
CA LEU A 25 -14.92 -9.54 7.58
C LEU A 25 -13.99 -8.47 7.00
N LYS A 26 -12.72 -8.80 6.71
CA LYS A 26 -11.71 -7.84 6.26
C LYS A 26 -11.04 -8.34 4.97
N ASP A 27 -10.73 -7.43 4.07
CA ASP A 27 -10.06 -7.76 2.82
C ASP A 27 -8.62 -8.22 3.10
N PRO A 28 -8.20 -9.41 2.64
CA PRO A 28 -6.81 -9.85 2.73
C PRO A 28 -5.81 -8.88 2.09
N ALA A 29 -6.23 -8.13 1.07
CA ALA A 29 -5.38 -7.12 0.44
C ALA A 29 -5.05 -5.99 1.41
N ASP A 30 -6.00 -5.58 2.25
CA ASP A 30 -5.77 -4.53 3.25
C ASP A 30 -4.77 -4.97 4.31
N LEU A 31 -4.88 -6.23 4.72
CA LEU A 31 -3.94 -6.82 5.68
C LEU A 31 -2.54 -6.89 5.09
N MET A 32 -2.40 -7.33 3.84
CA MET A 32 -1.08 -7.41 3.18
C MET A 32 -0.45 -6.02 3.06
N LEU A 33 -1.18 -5.02 2.59
CA LEU A 33 -0.70 -3.64 2.47
C LEU A 33 -0.24 -3.07 3.82
N ALA A 34 -0.99 -3.33 4.90
CA ALA A 34 -0.64 -2.87 6.23
C ALA A 34 0.63 -3.55 6.78
N LEU A 35 0.80 -4.86 6.50
CA LEU A 35 1.98 -5.63 6.92
C LEU A 35 3.22 -5.21 6.13
N ASP A 36 3.14 -5.10 4.81
CA ASP A 36 4.24 -4.67 3.96
C ASP A 36 4.73 -3.26 4.37
N ALA A 37 3.80 -2.33 4.59
CA ALA A 37 4.14 -0.98 5.07
C ALA A 37 4.88 -1.02 6.43
N ALA A 38 4.51 -1.95 7.32
CA ALA A 38 5.18 -2.13 8.60
C ALA A 38 6.58 -2.73 8.44
N GLU A 39 6.73 -3.77 7.63
CA GLU A 39 8.02 -4.42 7.37
C GLU A 39 9.03 -3.46 6.74
N GLU A 40 8.59 -2.65 5.77
CA GLU A 40 9.42 -1.62 5.13
C GLU A 40 9.93 -0.55 6.11
N CYS A 41 9.18 -0.30 7.19
CA CYS A 41 9.55 0.68 8.22
C CYS A 41 10.45 0.11 9.31
N LEU A 42 10.17 -1.13 9.73
CA LEU A 42 10.82 -1.78 10.87
C LEU A 42 12.19 -2.36 10.52
N LEU A 43 12.41 -2.74 9.26
CA LEU A 43 13.71 -3.18 8.80
C LEU A 43 14.66 -1.98 8.60
N PRO A 44 15.86 -1.96 9.21
CA PRO A 44 16.78 -0.84 9.05
C PRO A 44 17.15 -0.58 7.58
N GLY A 45 16.92 0.65 7.12
CA GLY A 45 17.41 1.14 5.83
C GLY A 45 16.56 0.82 4.60
N ARG A 46 15.36 0.24 4.75
CA ARG A 46 14.53 -0.19 3.62
C ARG A 46 13.71 0.95 2.99
N ALA A 47 12.89 1.65 3.79
CA ALA A 47 12.11 2.80 3.30
C ALA A 47 12.25 4.04 4.20
N ALA A 48 12.58 5.19 3.59
CA ALA A 48 12.52 6.50 4.25
C ALA A 48 11.11 7.09 4.27
N THR A 49 10.26 6.66 3.34
CA THR A 49 8.88 7.13 3.16
C THR A 49 8.00 5.97 2.71
N VAL A 50 6.78 5.89 3.25
CA VAL A 50 5.75 4.97 2.77
C VAL A 50 4.63 5.77 2.11
N ALA A 51 4.30 5.43 0.87
CA ALA A 51 3.15 5.96 0.15
C ALA A 51 2.11 4.86 -0.03
N ILE A 52 0.86 5.10 0.38
CA ILE A 52 -0.24 4.15 0.14
C ILE A 52 -1.17 4.74 -0.91
N ALA A 53 -1.26 4.05 -2.04
CA ALA A 53 -2.17 4.40 -3.13
C ALA A 53 -3.51 3.68 -2.97
N SER A 54 -4.39 4.24 -2.13
CA SER A 54 -5.73 3.69 -1.86
C SER A 54 -6.69 4.81 -1.47
N GLU A 55 -7.95 4.64 -1.84
CA GLU A 55 -9.06 5.52 -1.43
C GLU A 55 -9.70 5.08 -0.10
N ASP A 56 -9.31 3.90 0.41
CA ASP A 56 -9.83 3.39 1.67
C ASP A 56 -9.23 4.17 2.86
N VAL A 57 -10.14 4.76 3.65
CA VAL A 57 -9.81 5.57 4.83
C VAL A 57 -9.16 4.75 5.95
N ASP A 58 -9.35 3.43 5.98
CA ASP A 58 -8.74 2.54 6.97
C ASP A 58 -7.20 2.67 7.00
N PHE A 59 -6.59 2.97 5.85
CA PHE A 59 -5.13 3.14 5.76
C PHE A 59 -4.61 4.42 6.42
N ALA A 60 -5.47 5.36 6.79
CA ALA A 60 -5.05 6.52 7.59
C ALA A 60 -4.38 6.08 8.91
N ILE A 61 -4.84 4.99 9.50
CA ILE A 61 -4.25 4.42 10.73
C ILE A 61 -2.85 3.86 10.44
N VAL A 62 -2.67 3.20 9.29
CA VAL A 62 -1.36 2.66 8.88
C VAL A 62 -0.36 3.79 8.66
N LEU A 63 -0.74 4.83 7.91
CA LEU A 63 0.11 6.00 7.66
C LEU A 63 0.49 6.71 8.96
N ARG A 64 -0.47 6.88 9.89
CA ARG A 64 -0.20 7.44 11.22
C ARG A 64 0.79 6.59 12.01
N ARG A 65 0.69 5.25 11.90
CA ARG A 65 1.61 4.33 12.57
C ARG A 65 3.02 4.44 11.99
N VAL A 66 3.16 4.50 10.67
CA VAL A 66 4.43 4.76 9.98
C VAL A 66 5.09 6.05 10.48
N GLN A 67 4.32 7.14 10.59
CA GLN A 67 4.81 8.40 11.15
C GLN A 67 5.29 8.27 12.59
N SER A 68 4.60 7.49 13.41
CA SER A 68 5.01 7.25 14.81
C SER A 68 6.33 6.47 14.94
N TRP A 69 6.74 5.75 13.90
CA TRP A 69 8.06 5.11 13.81
C TRP A 69 9.15 6.05 13.27
N GLY A 70 8.85 7.34 13.09
CA GLY A 70 9.80 8.34 12.60
C GLY A 70 10.04 8.30 11.09
N ARG A 71 9.14 7.67 10.33
CA ARG A 71 9.19 7.62 8.86
C ARG A 71 8.21 8.65 8.26
N ALA A 72 8.50 9.14 7.06
CA ALA A 72 7.50 9.93 6.33
C ALA A 72 6.39 9.01 5.79
N ALA A 73 5.16 9.52 5.70
CA ALA A 73 4.04 8.77 5.16
C ALA A 73 3.09 9.68 4.39
N CYS A 74 2.54 9.22 3.26
CA CYS A 74 1.53 9.94 2.50
C CYS A 74 0.49 8.99 1.87
N ALA A 75 -0.72 9.52 1.68
CA ALA A 75 -1.73 8.88 0.85
C ALA A 75 -1.60 9.39 -0.59
N VAL A 76 -1.77 8.50 -1.57
CA VAL A 76 -1.82 8.82 -2.99
C VAL A 76 -3.22 8.47 -3.48
N VAL A 77 -4.05 9.48 -3.68
CA VAL A 77 -5.43 9.31 -4.18
C VAL A 77 -5.53 9.90 -5.57
N PRO A 78 -6.39 9.35 -6.46
CA PRO A 78 -6.65 9.96 -7.74
C PRO A 78 -7.11 11.40 -7.57
N ASP A 79 -6.65 12.30 -8.44
CA ASP A 79 -7.24 13.64 -8.53
C ASP A 79 -8.61 13.51 -9.21
N HIS A 80 -9.66 13.38 -8.39
CA HIS A 80 -11.04 13.48 -8.85
C HIS A 80 -11.37 14.94 -9.13
N GLY A 81 -10.69 15.51 -10.13
CA GLY A 81 -10.59 16.94 -10.41
C GLY A 81 -11.81 17.69 -9.93
N ARG A 82 -11.59 18.69 -9.05
CA ARG A 82 -12.65 19.48 -8.43
C ARG A 82 -13.70 19.78 -9.50
N LEU A 83 -14.90 19.23 -9.33
CA LEU A 83 -16.09 19.60 -10.10
C LEU A 83 -16.37 21.07 -9.75
N THR A 84 -15.65 22.00 -10.36
CA THR A 84 -15.93 23.45 -10.35
C THR A 84 -16.64 23.84 -11.62
#